data_AF-Q54972-F1
#
_entry.id   AF-Q54972-F1
#
_cell.length_a   1.000
_cell.length_b   1.000
_cell.length_c   1.000
_cell.angle_alpha   90.00
_cell.angle_beta   90.00
_cell.angle_gamma   90.00
#
_symmetry.space_group_name_H-M   'P 1'
#
loop_
_entity.id
_entity.type
_entity.pdbx_description
1 polymer ?
#
loop_
_entity_poly.entity_id
_entity_poly.type
_entity_poly.pdbx_seq_one_letter_code
_entity_poly.pdbx_strand_id
1 'polypeptide(L)'
;MNKKKMILTSLASVAILGAGFVASQPTVVRAEESPVASQSKAEKDYDAAKKDAKNAKKAVEDAQKALDDAKAAQKKYDEDQKKTEEKAALEKAASEEMDKAVAAVQQAYLAYQQATDKAAKDAADKMIDEAKKREEEAKTKFNTVRAMVVPEPEQLAETKKKSEEAKQKAPELTKKLEEAKAKLEEAEKKATEAKQKVDAEEVAPQAKIAELENQVHRLEQELKEIDESESEDYAKEGFRAPLQSKLDAKKAKLSKLEELSDKIDELDAEIAKLEDQLKAAEENNNVEDYFKEGLEKTIAAKKAELEKTEADLKKAVNEPEKPAPAPETPAPEAPAEQPKPAPAPQPAPAPKPEKPAEQPKPEKTDDQQAEEDYARRSEEEYNRLTQQQPPKAEKPAPAPKTGWKQENGMWYFYNTDGSMATGWLQNNGSWYYLNSNGAMATGWLQYNGSWYYLNANGAMATGWAKVNGSWYYLNANGAMATGWLQYNGSWYYLNANGAMATGWAKVNGSWYYLNANGAMATGWLQYNGSWYYLNANGAMATGWAKVNGSWYYLNANGAMATGWVKDGDTWYYLEASGAMKASQWFKVSDKWYYVNGLGALAVNTTVDGYKVNANGEWV
;
A
#
# COMPACT_ATOMS: atom_id res chain seq x y z
N MET A 1 27.78 12.79 -20.41
CA MET A 1 26.32 12.69 -20.16
C MET A 1 26.12 11.77 -18.99
N ASN A 2 25.38 12.15 -17.94
CA ASN A 2 25.39 11.41 -16.68
C ASN A 2 24.00 10.81 -16.36
N LYS A 3 23.87 9.48 -16.42
CA LYS A 3 22.61 8.74 -16.17
C LYS A 3 22.54 8.04 -14.80
N LYS A 4 23.64 7.95 -14.04
CA LYS A 4 23.71 7.14 -12.80
C LYS A 4 22.96 7.70 -11.57
N LYS A 5 22.43 8.94 -11.60
CA LYS A 5 21.76 9.58 -10.43
C LYS A 5 20.24 9.38 -10.34
N MET A 6 19.72 8.19 -10.70
CA MET A 6 18.27 7.92 -10.63
C MET A 6 17.89 6.47 -10.22
N ILE A 7 18.65 5.88 -9.29
CA ILE A 7 18.20 4.72 -8.50
C ILE A 7 18.37 5.09 -7.03
N LEU A 8 17.26 5.44 -6.37
CA LEU A 8 17.25 5.84 -4.96
C LEU A 8 15.86 5.63 -4.33
N THR A 9 15.28 4.44 -4.54
CA THR A 9 14.07 3.90 -3.85
C THR A 9 13.78 2.48 -4.34
N SER A 10 14.61 1.49 -3.97
CA SER A 10 14.37 0.08 -4.35
C SER A 10 14.88 -1.01 -3.38
N LEU A 11 15.27 -0.66 -2.16
CA LEU A 11 15.64 -1.62 -1.11
C LEU A 11 14.76 -1.39 0.13
N ALA A 12 13.80 -2.32 0.36
CA ALA A 12 12.86 -2.32 1.49
C ALA A 12 12.04 -3.65 1.60
N SER A 13 12.66 -4.79 1.27
CA SER A 13 12.07 -6.14 1.27
C SER A 13 13.17 -7.15 1.66
N VAL A 14 12.94 -8.27 2.37
CA VAL A 14 11.70 -8.90 2.89
C VAL A 14 11.88 -9.21 4.38
N ALA A 15 10.81 -9.08 5.18
CA ALA A 15 10.77 -9.60 6.55
C ALA A 15 10.24 -11.05 6.58
N ILE A 16 11.08 -12.01 6.96
CA ILE A 16 10.70 -13.44 6.98
C ILE A 16 9.63 -13.72 8.04
N LEU A 17 8.46 -14.20 7.61
CA LEU A 17 7.40 -14.70 8.49
C LEU A 17 7.50 -16.22 8.61
N GLY A 18 8.08 -16.70 9.71
CA GLY A 18 8.16 -18.14 10.00
C GLY A 18 6.78 -18.80 10.11
N ALA A 19 6.49 -19.76 9.23
CA ALA A 19 5.30 -20.60 9.26
C ALA A 19 5.38 -21.64 10.39
N GLY A 20 4.22 -22.04 10.93
CA GLY A 20 4.13 -22.98 12.06
C GLY A 20 4.05 -24.44 11.62
N PHE A 21 4.95 -25.28 12.14
CA PHE A 21 4.95 -26.72 11.89
C PHE A 21 3.80 -27.42 12.63
N VAL A 22 3.05 -28.30 11.95
CA VAL A 22 1.98 -29.12 12.57
C VAL A 22 2.56 -30.46 13.04
N ALA A 23 2.23 -30.87 14.26
CA ALA A 23 2.91 -31.97 14.94
C ALA A 23 2.37 -33.36 14.62
N SER A 24 3.30 -34.29 14.34
CA SER A 24 3.19 -35.70 14.69
C SER A 24 4.57 -36.19 15.17
N GLN A 25 4.61 -37.29 15.93
CA GLN A 25 5.81 -37.74 16.66
C GLN A 25 5.96 -39.28 16.61
N PRO A 26 7.15 -39.83 16.94
CA PRO A 26 8.49 -39.26 16.76
C PRO A 26 9.46 -40.27 16.11
N THR A 27 10.56 -39.79 15.53
CA THR A 27 11.77 -40.61 15.34
C THR A 27 12.99 -39.74 15.59
N VAL A 28 13.86 -40.18 16.50
CA VAL A 28 14.99 -39.36 16.97
C VAL A 28 16.13 -39.45 15.96
N VAL A 29 16.09 -38.58 14.95
CA VAL A 29 17.28 -38.20 14.18
C VAL A 29 17.78 -36.87 14.73
N ARG A 30 19.02 -36.85 15.23
CA ARG A 30 19.69 -35.62 15.66
C ARG A 30 20.06 -34.82 14.41
N ALA A 31 19.12 -34.02 13.91
CA ALA A 31 19.44 -32.92 13.02
C ALA A 31 20.31 -31.94 13.83
N GLU A 32 21.60 -31.87 13.49
CA GLU A 32 22.41 -30.72 13.91
C GLU A 32 21.95 -29.55 13.05
N GLU A 33 21.56 -28.44 13.68
CA GLU A 33 21.04 -27.28 12.97
C GLU A 33 22.13 -26.73 12.05
N SER A 34 21.91 -26.83 10.74
CA SER A 34 22.75 -26.18 9.73
C SER A 34 22.92 -24.71 10.12
N PRO A 35 24.16 -24.22 10.33
CA PRO A 35 24.36 -22.92 10.95
C PRO A 35 23.79 -21.82 10.06
N VAL A 36 22.81 -21.08 10.58
CA VAL A 36 22.33 -19.82 9.99
C VAL A 36 23.38 -18.73 10.26
N ALA A 37 24.52 -18.90 9.58
CA ALA A 37 25.45 -17.83 9.31
C ALA A 37 24.80 -16.90 8.27
N SER A 38 24.73 -15.58 8.48
CA SER A 38 25.27 -14.83 9.63
C SER A 38 24.56 -13.50 9.94
N GLN A 39 23.22 -13.43 9.81
CA GLN A 39 22.32 -12.34 10.23
C GLN A 39 22.96 -11.27 11.14
N SER A 40 22.91 -10.00 10.74
CA SER A 40 23.53 -8.91 11.51
C SER A 40 22.94 -8.79 12.92
N LYS A 41 23.65 -8.06 13.80
CA LYS A 41 23.08 -7.77 15.12
C LYS A 41 21.81 -6.92 15.02
N ALA A 42 21.76 -5.98 14.07
CA ALA A 42 20.59 -5.14 13.87
C ALA A 42 19.37 -5.96 13.42
N GLU A 43 19.54 -6.93 12.51
CA GLU A 43 18.48 -7.86 12.10
C GLU A 43 17.97 -8.71 13.26
N LYS A 44 18.88 -9.30 14.05
CA LYS A 44 18.53 -10.11 15.22
C LYS A 44 17.77 -9.31 16.28
N ASP A 45 18.22 -8.09 16.55
CA ASP A 45 17.53 -7.16 17.46
C ASP A 45 16.14 -6.76 16.89
N TYR A 46 15.99 -6.63 15.57
CA TYR A 46 14.73 -6.29 14.89
C TYR A 46 13.71 -7.44 14.84
N ASP A 47 14.15 -8.65 14.52
CA ASP A 47 13.28 -9.83 14.51
C ASP A 47 12.82 -10.22 15.92
N ALA A 48 13.69 -10.06 16.93
CA ALA A 48 13.30 -10.16 18.33
C ALA A 48 12.23 -9.11 18.69
N ALA A 49 12.44 -7.83 18.36
CA ALA A 49 11.48 -6.78 18.64
C ALA A 49 10.12 -6.98 17.93
N LYS A 50 10.10 -7.48 16.68
CA LYS A 50 8.86 -7.86 15.99
C LYS A 50 8.15 -9.04 16.66
N LYS A 51 8.89 -10.03 17.15
CA LYS A 51 8.33 -11.17 17.90
C LYS A 51 7.68 -10.67 19.19
N ASP A 52 8.31 -9.75 19.91
CA ASP A 52 7.74 -9.15 21.12
C ASP A 52 6.52 -8.27 20.83
N ALA A 53 6.52 -7.47 19.76
CA ALA A 53 5.34 -6.72 19.32
C ALA A 53 4.17 -7.65 18.96
N LYS A 54 4.43 -8.76 18.25
CA LYS A 54 3.42 -9.80 17.94
C LYS A 54 2.85 -10.44 19.22
N ASN A 55 3.69 -10.72 20.21
CA ASN A 55 3.28 -11.26 21.50
C ASN A 55 2.44 -10.24 22.31
N ALA A 56 2.86 -8.98 22.36
CA ALA A 56 2.16 -7.89 23.04
C ALA A 56 0.79 -7.63 22.40
N LYS A 57 0.69 -7.67 21.07
CA LYS A 57 -0.58 -7.55 20.34
C LYS A 57 -1.56 -8.65 20.72
N LYS A 58 -1.09 -9.90 20.77
CA LYS A 58 -1.93 -11.02 21.24
C LYS A 58 -2.40 -10.80 22.68
N ALA A 59 -1.54 -10.29 23.56
CA ALA A 59 -1.94 -9.97 24.94
C ALA A 59 -3.02 -8.88 25.04
N VAL A 60 -3.04 -7.91 24.11
CA VAL A 60 -4.15 -6.94 23.97
C VAL A 60 -5.44 -7.63 23.50
N GLU A 61 -5.36 -8.52 22.50
CA GLU A 61 -6.50 -9.27 21.98
C GLU A 61 -7.12 -10.19 23.04
N ASP A 62 -6.29 -10.94 23.78
CA ASP A 62 -6.71 -11.81 24.89
C ASP A 62 -7.33 -11.00 26.05
N ALA A 63 -6.75 -9.85 26.41
CA ALA A 63 -7.28 -8.97 27.46
C ALA A 63 -8.60 -8.28 27.06
N GLN A 64 -8.71 -7.83 25.81
CA GLN A 64 -9.93 -7.23 25.26
C GLN A 64 -11.07 -8.27 25.26
N LYS A 65 -10.79 -9.50 24.80
CA LYS A 65 -11.77 -10.59 24.82
C LYS A 65 -12.27 -10.88 26.23
N ALA A 66 -11.37 -10.99 27.22
CA ALA A 66 -11.76 -11.23 28.61
C ALA A 66 -12.65 -10.12 29.19
N LEU A 67 -12.39 -8.85 28.83
CA LEU A 67 -13.21 -7.71 29.22
C LEU A 67 -14.59 -7.72 28.55
N ASP A 68 -14.69 -8.15 27.29
CA ASP A 68 -15.97 -8.21 26.57
C ASP A 68 -16.81 -9.44 26.95
N ASP A 69 -16.20 -10.60 27.24
CA ASP A 69 -16.85 -11.75 27.86
C ASP A 69 -17.50 -11.34 29.21
N ALA A 70 -16.79 -10.51 30.01
CA ALA A 70 -17.30 -9.97 31.27
C ALA A 70 -18.46 -8.96 31.09
N LYS A 71 -18.49 -8.17 30.01
CA LYS A 71 -19.64 -7.32 29.66
C LYS A 71 -20.83 -8.16 29.19
N ALA A 72 -20.58 -9.20 28.40
CA ALA A 72 -21.63 -10.11 27.92
C ALA A 72 -22.32 -10.85 29.07
N ALA A 73 -21.57 -11.28 30.09
CA ALA A 73 -22.12 -11.89 31.31
C ALA A 73 -23.08 -10.94 32.06
N GLN A 74 -22.73 -9.66 32.17
CA GLN A 74 -23.60 -8.64 32.78
C GLN A 74 -24.86 -8.41 31.94
N LYS A 75 -24.70 -8.12 30.64
CA LYS A 75 -25.81 -7.88 29.70
C LYS A 75 -26.78 -9.07 29.62
N LYS A 76 -26.30 -10.31 29.71
CA LYS A 76 -27.17 -11.49 29.72
C LYS A 76 -28.06 -11.52 30.96
N TYR A 77 -27.53 -11.22 32.15
CA TYR A 77 -28.35 -11.14 33.35
C TYR A 77 -29.42 -10.03 33.25
N ASP A 78 -29.05 -8.85 32.73
CA ASP A 78 -30.00 -7.73 32.57
C ASP A 78 -31.15 -8.10 31.60
N GLU A 79 -30.85 -8.80 30.50
CA GLU A 79 -31.85 -9.31 29.55
C GLU A 79 -32.71 -10.45 30.13
N ASP A 80 -32.12 -11.36 30.88
CA ASP A 80 -32.80 -12.49 31.54
C ASP A 80 -33.75 -11.99 32.65
N GLN A 81 -33.29 -11.03 33.48
CA GLN A 81 -34.12 -10.35 34.48
C GLN A 81 -35.28 -9.61 33.79
N LYS A 82 -34.99 -8.80 32.76
CA LYS A 82 -36.05 -8.05 32.06
C LYS A 82 -37.14 -8.97 31.49
N LYS A 83 -36.79 -10.07 30.82
CA LYS A 83 -37.77 -11.04 30.29
C LYS A 83 -38.65 -11.64 31.39
N THR A 84 -38.06 -11.90 32.55
CA THR A 84 -38.76 -12.45 33.72
C THR A 84 -39.76 -11.44 34.29
N GLU A 85 -39.35 -10.17 34.44
CA GLU A 85 -40.22 -9.08 34.88
C GLU A 85 -41.34 -8.78 33.87
N GLU A 86 -41.02 -8.78 32.57
CA GLU A 86 -41.95 -8.52 31.47
C GLU A 86 -43.02 -9.63 31.39
N LYS A 87 -42.65 -10.91 31.52
CA LYS A 87 -43.63 -12.00 31.67
C LYS A 87 -44.48 -11.83 32.92
N ALA A 88 -43.89 -11.54 34.08
CA ALA A 88 -44.65 -11.41 35.33
C ALA A 88 -45.70 -10.27 35.27
N ALA A 89 -45.36 -9.15 34.62
CA ALA A 89 -46.30 -8.06 34.38
C ALA A 89 -47.44 -8.47 33.42
N LEU A 90 -47.11 -9.19 32.34
CA LEU A 90 -48.11 -9.70 31.38
C LEU A 90 -49.01 -10.77 32.01
N GLU A 91 -48.48 -11.69 32.82
CA GLU A 91 -49.24 -12.79 33.44
C GLU A 91 -50.21 -12.23 34.48
N LYS A 92 -49.79 -11.23 35.26
CA LYS A 92 -50.68 -10.46 36.13
C LYS A 92 -51.79 -9.76 35.35
N ALA A 93 -51.45 -9.02 34.29
CA ALA A 93 -52.43 -8.28 33.49
C ALA A 93 -53.47 -9.22 32.84
N ALA A 94 -53.03 -10.36 32.30
CA ALA A 94 -53.91 -11.36 31.71
C ALA A 94 -54.76 -12.10 32.76
N SER A 95 -54.25 -12.34 33.97
CA SER A 95 -55.06 -12.87 35.08
C SER A 95 -56.17 -11.89 35.44
N GLU A 96 -55.85 -10.61 35.66
CA GLU A 96 -56.85 -9.60 35.99
C GLU A 96 -57.92 -9.43 34.89
N GLU A 97 -57.57 -9.67 33.62
CA GLU A 97 -58.49 -9.65 32.48
C GLU A 97 -59.41 -10.88 32.45
N MET A 98 -58.86 -12.06 32.76
CA MET A 98 -59.62 -13.30 32.93
C MET A 98 -60.58 -13.21 34.11
N ASP A 99 -60.14 -12.71 35.27
CA ASP A 99 -60.97 -12.50 36.46
C ASP A 99 -62.15 -11.56 36.18
N LYS A 100 -61.92 -10.48 35.42
CA LYS A 100 -62.96 -9.54 34.97
C LYS A 100 -63.95 -10.22 34.01
N ALA A 101 -63.49 -11.11 33.13
CA ALA A 101 -64.36 -11.83 32.19
C ALA A 101 -65.23 -12.89 32.90
N VAL A 102 -64.66 -13.67 33.83
CA VAL A 102 -65.40 -14.61 34.69
C VAL A 102 -66.46 -13.87 35.52
N ALA A 103 -66.11 -12.72 36.10
CA ALA A 103 -67.07 -11.88 36.82
C ALA A 103 -68.21 -11.36 35.92
N ALA A 104 -67.92 -11.00 34.66
CA ALA A 104 -68.93 -10.57 33.69
C ALA A 104 -69.90 -11.72 33.32
N VAL A 105 -69.41 -12.95 33.17
CA VAL A 105 -70.26 -14.14 32.95
C VAL A 105 -71.19 -14.37 34.15
N GLN A 106 -70.68 -14.30 35.37
CA GLN A 106 -71.50 -14.42 36.58
C GLN A 106 -72.55 -13.30 36.69
N GLN A 107 -72.21 -12.06 36.32
CA GLN A 107 -73.16 -10.95 36.29
C GLN A 107 -74.26 -11.13 35.23
N ALA A 108 -73.92 -11.62 34.03
CA ALA A 108 -74.89 -11.91 32.97
C ALA A 108 -75.88 -13.02 33.39
N TYR A 109 -75.39 -14.08 34.06
CA TYR A 109 -76.24 -15.11 34.65
C TYR A 109 -77.17 -14.59 35.76
N LEU A 110 -76.69 -13.66 36.61
CA LEU A 110 -77.53 -13.01 37.63
C LEU A 110 -78.62 -12.12 36.98
N ALA A 111 -78.29 -11.39 35.92
CA ALA A 111 -79.27 -10.60 35.16
C ALA A 111 -80.37 -11.49 34.55
N TYR A 112 -80.00 -12.66 34.00
CA TYR A 112 -80.96 -13.63 33.48
C TYR A 112 -81.91 -14.18 34.55
N GLN A 113 -81.39 -14.46 35.76
CA GLN A 113 -82.20 -14.90 36.90
C GLN A 113 -83.18 -13.82 37.40
N GLN A 114 -82.83 -12.54 37.24
CA GLN A 114 -83.64 -11.40 37.67
C GLN A 114 -84.64 -10.92 36.59
N ALA A 115 -84.49 -11.37 35.34
CA ALA A 115 -85.34 -10.97 34.23
C ALA A 115 -86.78 -11.52 34.38
N THR A 116 -87.76 -10.60 34.42
CA THR A 116 -89.18 -10.90 34.67
C THR A 116 -89.99 -11.17 33.40
N ASP A 117 -89.56 -10.66 32.24
CA ASP A 117 -90.22 -10.83 30.94
C ASP A 117 -89.31 -11.50 29.89
N LYS A 118 -89.86 -11.80 28.71
CA LYS A 118 -89.11 -12.49 27.64
C LYS A 118 -88.03 -11.63 27.00
N ALA A 119 -88.28 -10.34 26.73
CA ALA A 119 -87.31 -9.47 26.08
C ALA A 119 -86.09 -9.22 26.99
N ALA A 120 -86.32 -9.10 28.30
CA ALA A 120 -85.24 -9.05 29.29
C ALA A 120 -84.39 -10.34 29.31
N LYS A 121 -85.01 -11.53 29.13
CA LYS A 121 -84.29 -12.81 29.04
C LYS A 121 -83.54 -12.97 27.72
N ASP A 122 -84.18 -12.71 26.58
CA ASP A 122 -83.57 -12.75 25.26
C ASP A 122 -82.32 -11.81 25.21
N ALA A 123 -82.36 -10.67 25.89
CA ALA A 123 -81.23 -9.76 26.04
C ALA A 123 -80.13 -10.29 26.99
N ALA A 124 -80.51 -10.89 28.12
CA ALA A 124 -79.56 -11.46 29.07
C ALA A 124 -78.85 -12.71 28.53
N ASP A 125 -79.52 -13.58 27.78
CA ASP A 125 -78.90 -14.70 27.05
C ASP A 125 -77.80 -14.21 26.10
N LYS A 126 -78.08 -13.14 25.34
CA LYS A 126 -77.07 -12.52 24.47
C LYS A 126 -75.88 -11.96 25.27
N MET A 127 -76.12 -11.38 26.44
CA MET A 127 -75.04 -10.92 27.34
C MET A 127 -74.22 -12.10 27.89
N ILE A 128 -74.84 -13.25 28.17
CA ILE A 128 -74.15 -14.47 28.59
C ILE A 128 -73.23 -14.99 27.48
N ASP A 129 -73.72 -15.08 26.24
CA ASP A 129 -72.90 -15.55 25.10
C ASP A 129 -71.74 -14.60 24.80
N GLU A 130 -71.99 -13.28 24.79
CA GLU A 130 -70.95 -12.27 24.62
C GLU A 130 -69.93 -12.26 25.79
N ALA A 131 -70.35 -12.59 27.03
CA ALA A 131 -69.45 -12.67 28.18
C ALA A 131 -68.59 -13.94 28.13
N LYS A 132 -69.17 -15.11 27.84
CA LYS A 132 -68.45 -16.39 27.69
C LYS A 132 -67.41 -16.33 26.58
N LYS A 133 -67.73 -15.65 25.48
CA LYS A 133 -66.76 -15.43 24.40
C LYS A 133 -65.52 -14.66 24.92
N ARG A 134 -65.73 -13.59 25.69
CA ARG A 134 -64.64 -12.81 26.30
C ARG A 134 -63.89 -13.62 27.37
N GLU A 135 -64.56 -14.52 28.10
CA GLU A 135 -63.93 -15.45 29.04
C GLU A 135 -62.94 -16.38 28.34
N GLU A 136 -63.36 -17.08 27.27
CA GLU A 136 -62.45 -17.97 26.52
C GLU A 136 -61.35 -17.19 25.77
N GLU A 137 -61.60 -15.97 25.29
CA GLU A 137 -60.57 -15.09 24.72
C GLU A 137 -59.52 -14.69 25.79
N ALA A 138 -59.95 -14.25 26.98
CA ALA A 138 -59.05 -13.87 28.07
C ALA A 138 -58.28 -15.06 28.65
N LYS A 139 -58.93 -16.22 28.79
CA LYS A 139 -58.34 -17.50 29.20
C LYS A 139 -57.31 -18.02 28.19
N THR A 140 -57.59 -17.87 26.88
CA THR A 140 -56.61 -18.15 25.81
C THR A 140 -55.40 -17.23 25.90
N LYS A 141 -55.63 -15.92 26.13
CA LYS A 141 -54.57 -14.92 26.33
C LYS A 141 -53.71 -15.24 27.55
N PHE A 142 -54.32 -15.55 28.69
CA PHE A 142 -53.64 -15.96 29.92
C PHE A 142 -52.76 -17.20 29.70
N ASN A 143 -53.32 -18.28 29.11
CA ASN A 143 -52.55 -19.49 28.78
C ASN A 143 -51.38 -19.20 27.82
N THR A 144 -51.57 -18.30 26.85
CA THR A 144 -50.52 -17.86 25.91
C THR A 144 -49.38 -17.15 26.65
N VAL A 145 -49.68 -16.29 27.62
CA VAL A 145 -48.65 -15.62 28.44
C VAL A 145 -47.95 -16.60 29.37
N ARG A 146 -48.68 -17.54 30.01
CA ARG A 146 -48.06 -18.60 30.84
C ARG A 146 -47.07 -19.45 30.05
N ALA A 147 -47.34 -19.69 28.76
CA ALA A 147 -46.47 -20.41 27.84
C ALA A 147 -45.22 -19.63 27.36
N MET A 148 -45.08 -18.34 27.69
CA MET A 148 -43.86 -17.57 27.38
C MET A 148 -42.65 -18.16 28.12
N VAL A 149 -41.59 -18.49 27.38
CA VAL A 149 -40.35 -19.03 27.95
C VAL A 149 -39.53 -17.90 28.57
N VAL A 150 -39.21 -18.06 29.85
CA VAL A 150 -38.28 -17.23 30.62
C VAL A 150 -37.23 -18.12 31.27
N PRO A 151 -36.06 -17.59 31.69
CA PRO A 151 -35.06 -18.36 32.42
C PRO A 151 -35.65 -18.95 33.71
N GLU A 152 -35.32 -20.21 33.99
CA GLU A 152 -35.70 -20.84 35.26
C GLU A 152 -35.05 -20.11 36.46
N PRO A 153 -35.64 -20.14 37.67
CA PRO A 153 -35.09 -19.43 38.83
C PRO A 153 -33.61 -19.76 39.14
N GLU A 154 -33.21 -21.02 38.93
CA GLU A 154 -31.83 -21.47 39.07
C GLU A 154 -30.90 -20.89 37.99
N GLN A 155 -31.38 -20.79 36.75
CA GLN A 155 -30.63 -20.20 35.63
C GLN A 155 -30.46 -18.68 35.81
N LEU A 156 -31.50 -18.00 36.29
CA LEU A 156 -31.44 -16.56 36.60
C LEU A 156 -30.51 -16.29 37.79
N ALA A 157 -30.48 -17.16 38.80
CA ALA A 157 -29.50 -17.09 39.87
C ALA A 157 -28.06 -17.34 39.38
N GLU A 158 -27.87 -18.26 38.43
CA GLU A 158 -26.56 -18.54 37.84
C GLU A 158 -26.04 -17.37 36.99
N THR A 159 -26.89 -16.76 36.15
CA THR A 159 -26.50 -15.57 35.38
C THR A 159 -26.29 -14.35 36.26
N LYS A 160 -27.07 -14.19 37.34
CA LYS A 160 -26.82 -13.17 38.37
C LYS A 160 -25.43 -13.31 38.97
N LYS A 161 -25.07 -14.51 39.44
CA LYS A 161 -23.75 -14.78 40.01
C LYS A 161 -22.62 -14.45 39.01
N LYS A 162 -22.77 -14.88 37.76
CA LYS A 162 -21.80 -14.59 36.67
C LYS A 162 -21.69 -13.09 36.40
N SER A 163 -22.80 -12.34 36.41
CA SER A 163 -22.84 -10.88 36.28
C SER A 163 -22.13 -10.18 37.44
N GLU A 164 -22.41 -10.57 38.69
CA GLU A 164 -21.77 -10.02 39.89
C GLU A 164 -20.26 -10.28 39.92
N GLU A 165 -19.82 -11.50 39.61
CA GLU A 165 -18.40 -11.84 39.48
C GLU A 165 -17.72 -11.04 38.34
N ALA A 166 -18.38 -10.89 37.20
CA ALA A 166 -17.85 -10.13 36.07
C ALA A 166 -17.73 -8.64 36.38
N LYS A 167 -18.71 -8.08 37.10
CA LYS A 167 -18.73 -6.69 37.57
C LYS A 167 -17.61 -6.39 38.57
N GLN A 168 -17.27 -7.35 39.44
CA GLN A 168 -16.11 -7.25 40.33
C GLN A 168 -14.77 -7.31 39.57
N LYS A 169 -14.67 -8.14 38.53
CA LYS A 169 -13.45 -8.33 37.73
C LYS A 169 -13.23 -7.22 36.69
N ALA A 170 -14.28 -6.51 36.26
CA ALA A 170 -14.22 -5.51 35.19
C ALA A 170 -13.17 -4.38 35.37
N PRO A 171 -12.94 -3.80 36.57
CA PRO A 171 -11.88 -2.80 36.76
C PRO A 171 -10.47 -3.38 36.58
N GLU A 172 -10.24 -4.60 37.06
CA GLU A 172 -8.95 -5.31 36.92
C GLU A 172 -8.68 -5.67 35.44
N LEU A 173 -9.70 -6.17 34.74
CA LEU A 173 -9.63 -6.48 33.30
C LEU A 173 -9.39 -5.22 32.47
N THR A 174 -10.02 -4.09 32.81
CA THR A 174 -9.79 -2.80 32.16
C THR A 174 -8.34 -2.34 32.40
N LYS A 175 -7.81 -2.44 33.63
CA LYS A 175 -6.41 -2.12 33.92
C LYS A 175 -5.43 -3.01 33.15
N LYS A 176 -5.69 -4.31 33.06
CA LYS A 176 -4.87 -5.26 32.28
C LYS A 176 -4.87 -4.95 30.79
N LEU A 177 -6.00 -4.49 30.24
CA LEU A 177 -6.11 -4.05 28.85
C LEU A 177 -5.24 -2.81 28.58
N GLU A 178 -5.29 -1.78 29.43
CA GLU A 178 -4.43 -0.60 29.27
C GLU A 178 -2.95 -0.91 29.48
N GLU A 179 -2.60 -1.78 30.45
CA GLU A 179 -1.23 -2.28 30.62
C GLU A 179 -0.73 -3.09 29.42
N ALA A 180 -1.60 -3.84 28.74
CA ALA A 180 -1.26 -4.57 27.53
C ALA A 180 -1.03 -3.62 26.34
N LYS A 181 -1.88 -2.59 26.18
CA LYS A 181 -1.72 -1.56 25.14
C LYS A 181 -0.42 -0.79 25.29
N ALA A 182 -0.07 -0.35 26.50
CA ALA A 182 1.19 0.35 26.76
C ALA A 182 2.43 -0.51 26.41
N LYS A 183 2.37 -1.83 26.69
CA LYS A 183 3.42 -2.78 26.30
C LYS A 183 3.50 -3.01 24.79
N LEU A 184 2.36 -2.97 24.08
CA LEU A 184 2.34 -3.02 22.62
C LEU A 184 3.01 -1.77 22.02
N GLU A 185 2.64 -0.57 22.49
CA GLU A 185 3.24 0.69 22.06
C GLU A 185 4.76 0.72 22.30
N GLU A 186 5.23 0.25 23.46
CA GLU A 186 6.66 0.14 23.77
C GLU A 186 7.37 -0.87 22.84
N ALA A 187 6.73 -2.00 22.50
CA ALA A 187 7.30 -3.02 21.63
C ALA A 187 7.32 -2.60 20.15
N GLU A 188 6.26 -1.95 19.65
CA GLU A 188 6.22 -1.38 18.29
C GLU A 188 7.24 -0.24 18.12
N LYS A 189 7.43 0.59 19.16
CA LYS A 189 8.50 1.59 19.19
C LYS A 189 9.89 0.94 19.11
N LYS A 190 10.16 -0.10 19.91
CA LYS A 190 11.42 -0.86 19.84
C LYS A 190 11.65 -1.52 18.49
N ALA A 191 10.60 -2.09 17.87
CA ALA A 191 10.70 -2.65 16.53
C ALA A 191 11.01 -1.59 15.47
N THR A 192 10.48 -0.37 15.62
CA THR A 192 10.78 0.77 14.75
C THR A 192 12.22 1.26 14.93
N GLU A 193 12.67 1.44 16.18
CA GLU A 193 14.06 1.80 16.52
C GLU A 193 15.08 0.74 16.10
N ALA A 194 14.66 -0.54 16.00
CA ALA A 194 15.50 -1.62 15.49
C ALA A 194 15.55 -1.63 13.95
N LYS A 195 14.43 -1.45 13.24
CA LYS A 195 14.45 -1.34 11.77
C LYS A 195 15.31 -0.18 11.30
N GLN A 196 15.21 0.99 11.93
CA GLN A 196 16.08 2.14 11.64
C GLN A 196 17.59 1.84 11.74
N LYS A 197 18.00 0.85 12.56
CA LYS A 197 19.41 0.42 12.66
C LYS A 197 19.80 -0.55 11.54
N VAL A 198 18.88 -1.41 11.10
CA VAL A 198 19.05 -2.24 9.90
C VAL A 198 19.18 -1.33 8.67
N ASP A 199 18.22 -0.42 8.48
CA ASP A 199 18.20 0.56 7.37
C ASP A 199 19.50 1.39 7.32
N ALA A 200 20.04 1.78 8.48
CA ALA A 200 21.29 2.53 8.60
C ALA A 200 22.55 1.69 8.32
N GLU A 201 22.55 0.38 8.59
CA GLU A 201 23.64 -0.51 8.21
C GLU A 201 23.62 -0.84 6.70
N GLU A 202 22.42 -0.91 6.12
CA GLU A 202 22.12 -1.19 4.71
C GLU A 202 22.62 -0.07 3.78
N VAL A 203 22.39 1.22 4.11
CA VAL A 203 22.83 2.36 3.29
C VAL A 203 24.31 2.78 3.49
N ALA A 204 24.97 2.29 4.54
CA ALA A 204 26.33 2.72 4.90
C ALA A 204 27.43 2.42 3.84
N PRO A 205 27.38 1.29 3.08
CA PRO A 205 28.28 1.05 1.95
C PRO A 205 28.08 2.07 0.82
N GLN A 206 26.83 2.33 0.45
CA GLN A 206 26.44 3.22 -0.66
C GLN A 206 26.90 4.66 -0.40
N ALA A 207 26.76 5.15 0.83
CA ALA A 207 27.26 6.46 1.22
C ALA A 207 28.79 6.61 1.03
N LYS A 208 29.56 5.56 1.30
CA LYS A 208 31.02 5.53 1.11
C LYS A 208 31.43 5.38 -0.36
N ILE A 209 30.63 4.71 -1.19
CA ILE A 209 30.80 4.71 -2.66
C ILE A 209 30.63 6.13 -3.18
N ALA A 210 29.53 6.81 -2.82
CA ALA A 210 29.29 8.20 -3.22
C ALA A 210 30.37 9.16 -2.70
N GLU A 211 30.94 8.95 -1.51
CA GLU A 211 32.10 9.74 -1.06
C GLU A 211 33.32 9.52 -1.98
N LEU A 212 33.60 8.26 -2.36
CA LEU A 212 34.71 7.91 -3.25
C LEU A 212 34.53 8.47 -4.67
N GLU A 213 33.31 8.45 -5.23
CA GLU A 213 32.97 9.16 -6.48
C GLU A 213 33.36 10.65 -6.40
N ASN A 214 32.96 11.33 -5.31
CA ASN A 214 33.27 12.75 -5.11
C ASN A 214 34.77 13.00 -4.90
N GLN A 215 35.52 12.05 -4.31
CA GLN A 215 36.97 12.14 -4.20
C GLN A 215 37.67 11.94 -5.57
N VAL A 216 37.20 10.99 -6.39
CA VAL A 216 37.66 10.79 -7.78
C VAL A 216 37.42 12.06 -8.60
N HIS A 217 36.21 12.62 -8.54
CA HIS A 217 35.87 13.78 -9.36
C HIS A 217 36.67 15.05 -8.99
N ARG A 218 37.02 15.25 -7.72
CA ARG A 218 37.93 16.35 -7.32
C ARG A 218 39.34 16.16 -7.86
N LEU A 219 39.90 14.95 -7.78
CA LEU A 219 41.23 14.67 -8.35
C LEU A 219 41.26 14.84 -9.88
N GLU A 220 40.17 14.53 -10.60
CA GLU A 220 40.03 14.83 -12.03
C GLU A 220 40.02 16.34 -12.33
N GLN A 221 39.45 17.16 -11.43
CA GLN A 221 39.47 18.62 -11.55
C GLN A 221 40.88 19.18 -11.22
N GLU A 222 41.48 18.76 -10.10
CA GLU A 222 42.84 19.17 -9.69
C GLU A 222 43.89 18.87 -10.76
N LEU A 223 43.84 17.68 -11.38
CA LEU A 223 44.74 17.31 -12.49
C LEU A 223 44.51 18.17 -13.75
N LYS A 224 43.25 18.50 -14.06
CA LYS A 224 42.91 19.37 -15.19
C LYS A 224 43.38 20.81 -14.97
N GLU A 225 43.25 21.34 -13.75
CA GLU A 225 43.73 22.68 -13.40
C GLU A 225 45.27 22.79 -13.47
N ILE A 226 46.00 21.71 -13.17
CA ILE A 226 47.46 21.63 -13.38
C ILE A 226 47.80 21.66 -14.87
N ASP A 227 47.09 20.89 -15.71
CA ASP A 227 47.28 20.86 -17.17
C ASP A 227 46.98 22.21 -17.84
N GLU A 228 45.99 22.96 -17.32
CA GLU A 228 45.61 24.29 -17.81
C GLU A 228 46.45 25.44 -17.21
N SER A 229 47.45 25.15 -16.37
CA SER A 229 48.28 26.16 -15.69
C SER A 229 49.46 26.68 -16.52
N GLU A 230 49.88 27.93 -16.25
CA GLU A 230 51.05 28.56 -16.89
C GLU A 230 52.41 28.16 -16.26
N SER A 231 52.44 27.18 -15.35
CA SER A 231 53.67 26.76 -14.65
C SER A 231 54.65 25.98 -15.55
N GLU A 232 55.94 25.99 -15.20
CA GLU A 232 56.99 25.25 -15.93
C GLU A 232 56.68 23.74 -15.98
N ASP A 233 56.90 23.09 -17.13
CA ASP A 233 56.48 21.69 -17.33
C ASP A 233 57.10 20.70 -16.33
N TYR A 234 58.35 20.95 -15.93
CA TYR A 234 59.04 20.14 -14.91
C TYR A 234 58.41 20.28 -13.51
N ALA A 235 57.81 21.43 -13.20
CA ALA A 235 57.06 21.65 -11.98
C ALA A 235 55.67 20.99 -12.06
N LYS A 236 54.97 21.14 -13.20
CA LYS A 236 53.68 20.45 -13.46
C LYS A 236 53.81 18.94 -13.25
N GLU A 237 54.78 18.31 -13.90
CA GLU A 237 54.92 16.85 -13.90
C GLU A 237 55.21 16.30 -12.48
N GLY A 238 55.99 17.03 -11.69
CA GLY A 238 56.27 16.72 -10.28
C GLY A 238 55.03 16.75 -9.36
N PHE A 239 54.03 17.59 -9.64
CA PHE A 239 52.75 17.60 -8.90
C PHE A 239 51.69 16.65 -9.52
N ARG A 240 51.72 16.47 -10.84
CA ARG A 240 50.75 15.66 -11.60
C ARG A 240 50.87 14.17 -11.29
N ALA A 241 52.09 13.60 -11.31
CA ALA A 241 52.27 12.16 -11.11
C ALA A 241 51.79 11.64 -9.73
N PRO A 242 52.04 12.33 -8.60
CA PRO A 242 51.47 11.95 -7.29
C PRO A 242 49.95 12.05 -7.19
N LEU A 243 49.30 12.93 -7.96
CA LEU A 243 47.83 13.05 -8.00
C LEU A 243 47.21 11.99 -8.92
N GLN A 244 47.84 11.72 -10.07
CA GLN A 244 47.42 10.65 -10.98
C GLN A 244 47.45 9.27 -10.30
N SER A 245 48.53 8.95 -9.58
CA SER A 245 48.63 7.69 -8.81
C SER A 245 47.52 7.53 -7.75
N LYS A 246 47.10 8.63 -7.10
CA LYS A 246 45.93 8.63 -6.20
C LYS A 246 44.61 8.45 -6.94
N LEU A 247 44.45 9.12 -8.09
CA LEU A 247 43.25 9.00 -8.93
C LEU A 247 43.06 7.56 -9.40
N ASP A 248 44.12 6.92 -9.89
CA ASP A 248 44.08 5.54 -10.38
C ASP A 248 43.79 4.53 -9.27
N ALA A 249 44.41 4.68 -8.09
CA ALA A 249 44.11 3.86 -6.92
C ALA A 249 42.63 3.99 -6.48
N LYS A 250 42.08 5.21 -6.49
CA LYS A 250 40.66 5.46 -6.15
C LYS A 250 39.70 4.98 -7.23
N LYS A 251 40.03 5.11 -8.52
CA LYS A 251 39.25 4.55 -9.64
C LYS A 251 39.23 3.03 -9.61
N ALA A 252 40.36 2.38 -9.35
CA ALA A 252 40.43 0.93 -9.18
C ALA A 252 39.58 0.44 -7.99
N LYS A 253 39.63 1.15 -6.85
CA LYS A 253 38.74 0.86 -5.71
C LYS A 253 37.27 1.09 -6.06
N LEU A 254 36.93 2.20 -6.70
CA LEU A 254 35.55 2.53 -7.09
C LEU A 254 34.97 1.46 -8.02
N SER A 255 35.69 1.06 -9.07
CA SER A 255 35.26 0.02 -10.00
C SER A 255 34.96 -1.32 -9.32
N LYS A 256 35.78 -1.72 -8.33
CA LYS A 256 35.55 -2.94 -7.52
C LYS A 256 34.29 -2.84 -6.65
N LEU A 257 33.93 -1.62 -6.21
CA LEU A 257 32.73 -1.39 -5.41
C LEU A 257 31.46 -1.30 -6.28
N GLU A 258 31.56 -0.71 -7.47
CA GLU A 258 30.47 -0.74 -8.45
C GLU A 258 30.17 -2.18 -8.89
N GLU A 259 31.18 -2.98 -9.26
CA GLU A 259 31.02 -4.39 -9.65
C GLU A 259 30.32 -5.25 -8.57
N LEU A 260 30.65 -5.04 -7.29
CA LEU A 260 30.00 -5.72 -6.17
C LEU A 260 28.57 -5.21 -5.91
N SER A 261 28.28 -3.94 -6.19
CA SER A 261 26.94 -3.36 -6.06
C SER A 261 26.01 -3.81 -7.18
N ASP A 262 26.48 -3.76 -8.43
CA ASP A 262 25.73 -4.21 -9.61
C ASP A 262 25.36 -5.71 -9.49
N LYS A 263 26.24 -6.52 -8.88
CA LYS A 263 25.96 -7.94 -8.60
C LYS A 263 24.90 -8.15 -7.50
N ILE A 264 24.82 -7.27 -6.49
CA ILE A 264 23.78 -7.33 -5.46
C ILE A 264 22.41 -7.06 -6.10
N ASP A 265 22.31 -5.99 -6.89
CA ASP A 265 21.09 -5.65 -7.66
C ASP A 265 20.65 -6.80 -8.60
N GLU A 266 21.60 -7.50 -9.24
CA GLU A 266 21.31 -8.67 -10.08
C GLU A 266 20.75 -9.85 -9.26
N LEU A 267 21.38 -10.17 -8.12
CA LEU A 267 20.97 -11.28 -7.25
C LEU A 267 19.59 -11.05 -6.61
N ASP A 268 19.31 -9.84 -6.11
CA ASP A 268 17.97 -9.48 -5.62
C ASP A 268 16.92 -9.60 -6.72
N ALA A 269 17.24 -9.16 -7.94
CA ALA A 269 16.36 -9.30 -9.09
C ALA A 269 16.21 -10.77 -9.56
N GLU A 270 17.12 -11.68 -9.26
CA GLU A 270 16.91 -13.13 -9.46
C GLU A 270 16.04 -13.73 -8.35
N ILE A 271 16.33 -13.40 -7.08
CA ILE A 271 15.61 -13.90 -5.91
C ILE A 271 14.12 -13.53 -5.99
N ALA A 272 13.80 -12.27 -6.30
CA ALA A 272 12.40 -11.83 -6.43
C ALA A 272 11.61 -12.61 -7.50
N LYS A 273 12.24 -12.90 -8.65
CA LYS A 273 11.61 -13.71 -9.72
C LYS A 273 11.36 -15.15 -9.28
N LEU A 274 12.27 -15.73 -8.50
CA LEU A 274 12.13 -17.08 -7.96
C LEU A 274 11.06 -17.15 -6.86
N GLU A 275 10.94 -16.12 -6.03
CA GLU A 275 9.86 -16.01 -5.03
C GLU A 275 8.48 -15.84 -5.67
N ASP A 276 8.34 -15.02 -6.71
CA ASP A 276 7.11 -14.93 -7.51
C ASP A 276 6.76 -16.28 -8.17
N GLN A 277 7.75 -17.04 -8.65
CA GLN A 277 7.55 -18.39 -9.21
C GLN A 277 7.13 -19.41 -8.14
N LEU A 278 7.75 -19.39 -6.95
CA LEU A 278 7.37 -20.26 -5.84
C LEU A 278 5.93 -19.99 -5.42
N LYS A 279 5.56 -18.72 -5.23
CA LYS A 279 4.20 -18.33 -4.88
C LYS A 279 3.18 -18.75 -5.94
N ALA A 280 3.50 -18.60 -7.23
CA ALA A 280 2.63 -19.07 -8.31
C ALA A 280 2.49 -20.61 -8.36
N ALA A 281 3.46 -21.35 -7.80
CA ALA A 281 3.38 -22.79 -7.61
C ALA A 281 2.61 -23.19 -6.33
N GLU A 282 2.69 -22.40 -5.24
CA GLU A 282 1.88 -22.57 -4.03
C GLU A 282 0.39 -22.34 -4.29
N GLU A 283 0.04 -21.31 -5.08
CA GLU A 283 -1.34 -20.99 -5.46
C GLU A 283 -1.94 -22.01 -6.46
N ASN A 284 -1.15 -22.97 -6.96
CA ASN A 284 -1.57 -23.95 -7.98
C ASN A 284 -1.48 -25.40 -7.47
N ASN A 285 -2.64 -25.96 -7.09
CA ASN A 285 -2.80 -27.34 -6.61
C ASN A 285 -2.36 -28.45 -7.60
N ASN A 286 -2.08 -28.12 -8.86
CA ASN A 286 -1.62 -29.07 -9.87
C ASN A 286 -0.09 -29.07 -10.07
N VAL A 287 0.69 -28.40 -9.21
CA VAL A 287 2.17 -28.43 -9.26
C VAL A 287 2.71 -29.38 -8.19
N GLU A 288 3.49 -30.37 -8.61
CA GLU A 288 4.11 -31.37 -7.73
C GLU A 288 5.09 -30.75 -6.72
N ASP A 289 5.07 -31.26 -5.49
CA ASP A 289 5.80 -30.64 -4.37
C ASP A 289 7.33 -30.66 -4.54
N TYR A 290 7.88 -31.61 -5.30
CA TYR A 290 9.33 -31.64 -5.61
C TYR A 290 9.78 -30.41 -6.41
N PHE A 291 8.88 -29.77 -7.17
CA PHE A 291 9.17 -28.54 -7.90
C PHE A 291 9.23 -27.33 -6.97
N LYS A 292 8.37 -27.31 -5.95
CA LYS A 292 8.35 -26.27 -4.88
C LYS A 292 9.62 -26.37 -4.03
N GLU A 293 9.97 -27.57 -3.56
CA GLU A 293 11.23 -27.85 -2.84
C GLU A 293 12.46 -27.46 -3.68
N GLY A 294 12.42 -27.70 -4.99
CA GLY A 294 13.46 -27.27 -5.93
C GLY A 294 13.61 -25.74 -6.03
N LEU A 295 12.50 -25.01 -6.07
CA LEU A 295 12.49 -23.53 -6.06
C LEU A 295 12.98 -22.98 -4.71
N GLU A 296 12.45 -23.46 -3.59
CA GLU A 296 12.88 -23.09 -2.23
C GLU A 296 14.40 -23.23 -2.05
N LYS A 297 14.95 -24.38 -2.47
CA LYS A 297 16.38 -24.67 -2.41
C LYS A 297 17.23 -23.75 -3.31
N THR A 298 16.68 -23.34 -4.45
CA THR A 298 17.34 -22.39 -5.37
C THR A 298 17.33 -20.97 -4.79
N ILE A 299 16.21 -20.55 -4.21
CA ILE A 299 16.08 -19.26 -3.49
C ILE A 299 17.07 -19.21 -2.31
N ALA A 300 17.14 -20.28 -1.51
CA ALA A 300 18.08 -20.37 -0.39
C ALA A 300 19.55 -20.29 -0.84
N ALA A 301 19.92 -20.97 -1.92
CA ALA A 301 21.27 -20.90 -2.49
C ALA A 301 21.60 -19.49 -3.00
N LYS A 302 20.65 -18.80 -3.65
CA LYS A 302 20.85 -17.43 -4.14
C LYS A 302 20.93 -16.39 -3.01
N LYS A 303 20.14 -16.53 -1.94
CA LYS A 303 20.26 -15.69 -0.73
C LYS A 303 21.61 -15.85 -0.03
N ALA A 304 22.19 -17.06 -0.02
CA ALA A 304 23.54 -17.27 0.49
C ALA A 304 24.64 -16.67 -0.43
N GLU A 305 24.39 -16.54 -1.75
CA GLU A 305 25.27 -15.81 -2.66
C GLU A 305 25.18 -14.28 -2.45
N LEU A 306 23.97 -13.77 -2.17
CA LEU A 306 23.70 -12.37 -1.84
C LEU A 306 24.42 -11.95 -0.55
N GLU A 307 24.16 -12.60 0.59
CA GLU A 307 24.78 -12.27 1.88
C GLU A 307 26.32 -12.25 1.80
N LYS A 308 26.91 -13.22 1.06
CA LYS A 308 28.34 -13.25 0.82
C LYS A 308 28.83 -12.04 0.01
N THR A 309 28.10 -11.64 -1.03
CA THR A 309 28.45 -10.50 -1.88
C THR A 309 28.32 -9.18 -1.10
N GLU A 310 27.30 -9.02 -0.26
CA GLU A 310 27.16 -7.91 0.69
C GLU A 310 28.30 -7.86 1.71
N ALA A 311 28.72 -9.01 2.24
CA ALA A 311 29.84 -9.09 3.19
C ALA A 311 31.18 -8.72 2.53
N ASP A 312 31.43 -9.17 1.30
CA ASP A 312 32.60 -8.78 0.52
C ASP A 312 32.55 -7.29 0.12
N LEU A 313 31.36 -6.71 -0.13
CA LEU A 313 31.19 -5.25 -0.30
C LEU A 313 31.49 -4.48 0.99
N LYS A 314 30.85 -4.83 2.12
CA LYS A 314 31.09 -4.23 3.45
C LYS A 314 32.58 -4.29 3.83
N LYS A 315 33.30 -5.33 3.41
CA LYS A 315 34.75 -5.48 3.56
C LYS A 315 35.55 -4.58 2.60
N ALA A 316 35.28 -4.63 1.29
CA ALA A 316 35.99 -3.86 0.27
C ALA A 316 35.85 -2.33 0.47
N VAL A 317 34.69 -1.87 0.94
CA VAL A 317 34.44 -0.48 1.31
C VAL A 317 35.44 0.02 2.37
N ASN A 318 35.74 -0.82 3.37
CA ASN A 318 36.66 -0.49 4.47
C ASN A 318 38.12 -0.89 4.20
N GLU A 319 38.43 -1.51 3.05
CA GLU A 319 39.79 -1.88 2.64
C GLU A 319 40.61 -0.62 2.27
N PRO A 320 41.85 -0.43 2.78
CA PRO A 320 42.65 0.75 2.48
C PRO A 320 43.15 0.75 1.03
N GLU A 321 43.28 1.94 0.47
CA GLU A 321 43.80 2.14 -0.90
C GLU A 321 45.27 1.71 -0.98
N LYS A 322 45.58 0.76 -1.86
CA LYS A 322 46.96 0.40 -2.18
C LYS A 322 47.50 1.40 -3.20
N PRO A 323 48.64 2.06 -2.95
CA PRO A 323 49.29 2.91 -3.94
C PRO A 323 49.78 2.06 -5.12
N ALA A 324 49.75 2.62 -6.33
CA ALA A 324 50.43 2.03 -7.47
C ALA A 324 51.96 2.00 -7.21
N PRO A 325 52.70 1.00 -7.74
CA PRO A 325 54.17 1.00 -7.66
C PRO A 325 54.73 2.25 -8.35
N ALA A 326 55.74 2.87 -7.75
CA ALA A 326 56.37 4.06 -8.30
C ALA A 326 57.11 3.73 -9.61
N PRO A 327 57.14 4.65 -10.59
CA PRO A 327 57.93 4.47 -11.80
C PRO A 327 59.43 4.47 -11.45
N GLU A 328 60.17 3.48 -11.95
CA GLU A 328 61.62 3.41 -11.77
C GLU A 328 62.33 4.49 -12.60
N THR A 329 63.31 5.17 -12.00
CA THR A 329 64.09 6.22 -12.66
C THR A 329 65.22 5.62 -13.53
N PRO A 330 65.40 6.08 -14.78
CA PRO A 330 66.47 5.59 -15.64
C PRO A 330 67.84 6.13 -15.21
N ALA A 331 68.87 5.27 -15.25
CA ALA A 331 70.27 5.62 -14.97
C ALA A 331 71.08 5.91 -16.26
N PRO A 332 72.15 6.74 -16.23
CA PRO A 332 72.79 7.27 -17.45
C PRO A 332 74.15 6.63 -17.86
N GLU A 333 74.47 6.75 -19.17
CA GLU A 333 75.82 6.67 -19.81
C GLU A 333 76.60 5.33 -19.75
N ALA A 334 77.55 4.94 -20.63
CA ALA A 334 78.00 5.29 -22.01
C ALA A 334 79.11 4.25 -22.45
N PRO A 335 79.74 4.22 -23.66
CA PRO A 335 79.52 5.01 -24.89
C PRO A 335 79.25 4.20 -26.20
N ALA A 336 80.27 3.71 -26.94
CA ALA A 336 80.22 3.31 -28.36
C ALA A 336 81.43 2.47 -28.88
N GLU A 337 81.27 1.79 -30.02
CA GLU A 337 82.35 1.49 -31.00
C GLU A 337 81.80 1.42 -32.47
N GLN A 338 82.66 1.52 -33.49
CA GLN A 338 82.35 1.58 -34.96
C GLN A 338 83.53 0.91 -35.75
N PRO A 339 83.63 0.83 -37.13
CA PRO A 339 82.80 1.39 -38.23
C PRO A 339 82.60 0.56 -39.56
N LYS A 340 81.66 1.04 -40.42
CA LYS A 340 81.72 1.06 -41.92
C LYS A 340 81.66 -0.28 -42.73
N PRO A 341 81.50 -0.25 -44.08
CA PRO A 341 81.35 0.88 -45.01
C PRO A 341 80.03 0.91 -45.85
N ALA A 342 79.88 1.91 -46.71
CA ALA A 342 78.77 2.08 -47.66
C ALA A 342 79.27 2.40 -49.09
N PRO A 343 78.42 2.26 -50.12
CA PRO A 343 78.43 3.16 -51.27
C PRO A 343 77.03 3.68 -51.67
N ALA A 344 76.98 4.60 -52.64
CA ALA A 344 75.78 5.26 -53.21
C ALA A 344 76.08 5.62 -54.70
N PRO A 345 75.31 6.46 -55.45
CA PRO A 345 73.88 6.84 -55.40
C PRO A 345 73.14 6.78 -56.79
N GLN A 346 71.84 7.13 -56.84
CA GLN A 346 71.08 7.64 -58.03
C GLN A 346 70.85 6.66 -59.23
N PRO A 347 70.03 7.00 -60.26
CA PRO A 347 69.27 8.23 -60.55
C PRO A 347 67.73 8.05 -60.72
N ALA A 348 67.03 9.07 -61.21
CA ALA A 348 65.58 9.09 -61.51
C ALA A 348 65.29 9.31 -63.01
N PRO A 349 64.07 8.99 -63.50
CA PRO A 349 63.59 9.45 -64.82
C PRO A 349 62.17 10.08 -64.85
N ALA A 350 61.93 10.85 -65.90
CA ALA A 350 60.66 11.30 -66.49
C ALA A 350 60.88 11.37 -68.03
N PRO A 351 60.02 11.93 -68.93
CA PRO A 351 58.62 12.43 -68.81
C PRO A 351 57.66 12.07 -69.99
N LYS A 352 56.37 12.51 -69.89
CA LYS A 352 55.45 12.87 -71.02
C LYS A 352 55.05 11.76 -72.05
N PRO A 353 54.18 12.02 -73.07
CA PRO A 353 53.31 13.17 -73.39
C PRO A 353 51.78 12.76 -73.36
N GLU A 354 50.72 13.41 -73.88
CA GLU A 354 50.47 14.30 -75.06
C GLU A 354 49.35 15.37 -74.89
N LYS A 355 49.21 16.22 -75.93
CA LYS A 355 48.20 17.26 -76.27
C LYS A 355 47.79 16.98 -77.77
N PRO A 356 47.02 17.77 -78.56
CA PRO A 356 46.35 19.09 -78.40
C PRO A 356 44.81 18.95 -78.57
N ALA A 357 43.94 19.93 -78.91
CA ALA A 357 43.98 21.37 -79.25
C ALA A 357 42.73 22.06 -78.61
N GLU A 358 42.29 23.32 -78.85
CA GLU A 358 42.66 24.38 -79.79
C GLU A 358 42.35 25.80 -79.19
N GLN A 359 42.34 26.86 -80.02
CA GLN A 359 42.13 28.29 -79.68
C GLN A 359 40.90 28.84 -80.47
N PRO A 360 40.36 30.08 -80.28
CA PRO A 360 41.09 31.37 -80.17
C PRO A 360 40.48 32.48 -79.28
N LYS A 361 41.09 33.69 -79.35
CA LYS A 361 40.59 35.02 -78.91
C LYS A 361 39.98 35.78 -80.13
N PRO A 362 39.32 36.98 -80.05
CA PRO A 362 39.65 38.20 -79.26
C PRO A 362 38.38 38.83 -78.60
N GLU A 363 38.16 40.13 -78.26
CA GLU A 363 38.95 41.37 -78.31
C GLU A 363 38.65 42.36 -77.13
N LYS A 364 37.67 43.27 -77.28
CA LYS A 364 37.36 44.51 -76.50
C LYS A 364 35.84 44.86 -76.67
N THR A 365 35.20 45.94 -76.17
CA THR A 365 35.58 47.32 -75.76
C THR A 365 34.70 47.89 -74.61
N ASP A 366 35.01 49.15 -74.24
CA ASP A 366 34.14 50.22 -73.72
C ASP A 366 34.13 50.56 -72.21
N ASP A 367 34.68 51.77 -71.99
CA ASP A 367 34.41 52.81 -70.98
C ASP A 367 34.56 52.54 -69.47
N GLN A 368 35.78 52.84 -69.01
CA GLN A 368 36.04 53.36 -67.66
C GLN A 368 35.45 54.78 -67.49
N GLN A 369 34.19 54.91 -67.08
CA GLN A 369 33.71 56.19 -66.51
C GLN A 369 32.48 56.01 -65.59
N ALA A 370 32.39 56.88 -64.58
CA ALA A 370 31.20 57.14 -63.75
C ALA A 370 30.70 56.06 -62.76
N GLU A 371 31.56 55.54 -61.88
CA GLU A 371 31.09 55.12 -60.54
C GLU A 371 31.99 55.53 -59.33
N GLU A 372 33.06 56.31 -59.56
CA GLU A 372 33.87 56.89 -58.46
C GLU A 372 33.32 58.22 -57.89
N ASP A 373 32.29 58.83 -58.49
CA ASP A 373 31.76 60.16 -58.10
C ASP A 373 30.49 60.09 -57.19
N TYR A 374 30.27 58.96 -56.49
CA TYR A 374 29.35 58.89 -55.34
C TYR A 374 30.07 59.18 -53.99
N ALA A 375 31.34 59.59 -54.04
CA ALA A 375 32.18 59.89 -52.87
C ALA A 375 32.30 61.39 -52.54
N ARG A 376 31.44 62.28 -53.09
CA ARG A 376 31.65 63.74 -53.02
C ARG A 376 30.39 64.62 -53.02
N ARG A 377 29.38 64.28 -52.20
CA ARG A 377 28.25 65.18 -51.89
C ARG A 377 27.74 65.05 -50.44
N SER A 378 28.36 65.80 -49.52
CA SER A 378 27.73 66.35 -48.28
C SER A 378 28.74 66.99 -47.31
N GLU A 379 30.05 66.74 -47.46
CA GLU A 379 31.04 66.96 -46.40
C GLU A 379 31.40 68.45 -46.10
N GLU A 380 31.02 69.39 -46.96
CA GLU A 380 31.27 70.83 -46.76
C GLU A 380 30.05 71.67 -46.33
N GLU A 381 28.83 71.09 -46.31
CA GLU A 381 27.60 71.84 -45.97
C GLU A 381 27.20 71.73 -44.48
N TYR A 382 27.88 70.89 -43.70
CA TYR A 382 27.57 70.68 -42.27
C TYR A 382 28.42 71.51 -41.28
N ASN A 383 29.39 72.30 -41.76
CA ASN A 383 30.41 72.97 -40.93
C ASN A 383 30.30 74.51 -40.89
N ARG A 384 29.08 75.06 -40.87
CA ARG A 384 28.84 76.49 -40.56
C ARG A 384 27.64 76.71 -39.63
N LEU A 385 27.82 77.65 -38.70
CA LEU A 385 26.86 78.19 -37.70
C LEU A 385 26.48 77.33 -36.47
N THR A 386 27.41 77.32 -35.51
CA THR A 386 27.21 77.83 -34.13
C THR A 386 26.01 77.38 -33.26
N GLN A 387 26.36 76.73 -32.14
CA GLN A 387 25.77 76.87 -30.79
C GLN A 387 24.25 76.71 -30.60
N GLN A 388 23.83 75.49 -30.23
CA GLN A 388 22.98 75.24 -29.05
C GLN A 388 22.97 73.74 -28.70
N GLN A 389 23.00 73.40 -27.39
CA GLN A 389 22.52 72.10 -26.88
C GLN A 389 21.02 72.26 -26.60
N PRO A 390 20.16 71.28 -26.95
CA PRO A 390 19.97 70.09 -26.09
C PRO A 390 19.52 68.82 -26.86
N PRO A 391 19.14 67.71 -26.18
CA PRO A 391 19.56 67.22 -24.86
C PRO A 391 20.44 65.95 -24.99
N LYS A 392 20.83 65.38 -23.85
CA LYS A 392 21.51 64.09 -23.76
C LYS A 392 20.58 62.96 -24.25
N ALA A 393 20.99 62.21 -25.27
CA ALA A 393 20.28 61.00 -25.68
C ALA A 393 20.25 59.97 -24.53
N GLU A 394 19.06 59.52 -24.15
CA GLU A 394 18.94 58.45 -23.16
C GLU A 394 19.38 57.12 -23.77
N LYS A 395 20.18 56.37 -23.00
CA LYS A 395 20.58 55.01 -23.35
C LYS A 395 19.30 54.18 -23.52
N PRO A 396 19.13 53.41 -24.62
CA PRO A 396 17.92 52.62 -24.81
C PRO A 396 17.68 51.72 -23.60
N ALA A 397 16.47 51.78 -23.06
CA ALA A 397 16.09 50.97 -21.91
C ALA A 397 16.34 49.48 -22.22
N PRO A 398 16.84 48.69 -21.25
CA PRO A 398 17.03 47.27 -21.47
C PRO A 398 15.70 46.63 -21.88
N ALA A 399 15.71 45.84 -22.94
CA ALA A 399 14.50 45.20 -23.46
C ALA A 399 13.78 44.45 -22.33
N PRO A 400 12.44 44.58 -22.21
CA PRO A 400 11.72 44.04 -21.07
C PRO A 400 11.94 42.53 -20.94
N LYS A 401 12.17 42.07 -19.70
CA LYS A 401 12.13 40.63 -19.40
C LYS A 401 10.72 40.14 -19.75
N THR A 402 10.60 39.17 -20.64
CA THR A 402 9.33 38.54 -21.01
C THR A 402 9.46 37.02 -21.04
N GLY A 403 8.33 36.34 -20.80
CA GLY A 403 8.24 34.89 -20.68
C GLY A 403 8.90 34.34 -19.41
N TRP A 404 9.19 33.03 -19.42
CA TRP A 404 9.90 32.37 -18.34
C TRP A 404 11.35 32.87 -18.21
N LYS A 405 11.81 33.07 -16.97
CA LYS A 405 13.19 33.38 -16.56
C LYS A 405 13.54 32.59 -15.31
N GLN A 406 14.79 32.14 -15.21
CA GLN A 406 15.31 31.55 -13.98
C GLN A 406 16.27 32.54 -13.32
N GLU A 407 16.00 32.90 -12.07
CA GLU A 407 16.76 33.89 -11.30
C GLU A 407 17.00 33.34 -9.90
N ASN A 408 18.27 33.32 -9.45
CA ASN A 408 18.70 32.68 -8.19
C ASN A 408 18.19 31.24 -8.02
N GLY A 409 18.12 30.47 -9.12
CA GLY A 409 17.64 29.09 -9.16
C GLY A 409 16.11 28.94 -9.25
N MET A 410 15.34 29.96 -8.86
CA MET A 410 13.88 29.95 -8.92
C MET A 410 13.37 30.37 -10.31
N TRP A 411 12.23 29.83 -10.73
CA TRP A 411 11.57 30.24 -11.98
C TRP A 411 10.53 31.34 -11.74
N TYR A 412 10.51 32.31 -12.64
CA TYR A 412 9.58 33.44 -12.68
C TYR A 412 9.00 33.55 -14.08
N PHE A 413 7.80 34.13 -14.20
CA PHE A 413 7.20 34.47 -15.49
C PHE A 413 6.94 35.97 -15.56
N TYR A 414 7.39 36.60 -16.65
CA TYR A 414 7.12 38.00 -16.95
C TYR A 414 6.18 38.13 -18.14
N ASN A 415 5.15 38.95 -17.98
CA ASN A 415 4.16 39.28 -19.01
C ASN A 415 4.79 40.14 -20.11
N THR A 416 4.06 40.37 -21.21
CA THR A 416 4.54 41.13 -22.38
C THR A 416 4.83 42.61 -22.11
N ASP A 417 4.28 43.17 -21.02
CA ASP A 417 4.54 44.52 -20.52
C ASP A 417 5.75 44.58 -19.55
N GLY A 418 6.39 43.44 -19.26
CA GLY A 418 7.47 43.31 -18.27
C GLY A 418 7.00 43.16 -16.82
N SER A 419 5.70 43.12 -16.55
CA SER A 419 5.17 42.85 -15.20
C SER A 419 5.39 41.39 -14.80
N MET A 420 5.63 41.13 -13.52
CA MET A 420 5.84 39.77 -13.00
C MET A 420 4.49 39.11 -12.66
N ALA A 421 4.26 37.90 -13.17
CA ALA A 421 3.03 37.15 -12.89
C ALA A 421 3.01 36.57 -11.47
N THR A 422 1.81 36.53 -10.86
CA THR A 422 1.52 35.90 -9.57
C THR A 422 0.17 35.18 -9.64
N GLY A 423 -0.05 34.18 -8.79
CA GLY A 423 -1.24 33.33 -8.83
C GLY A 423 -1.21 32.29 -9.95
N TRP A 424 -2.38 31.87 -10.41
CA TRP A 424 -2.53 30.88 -11.49
C TRP A 424 -2.20 31.48 -12.87
N LEU A 425 -1.27 30.87 -13.58
CA LEU A 425 -0.88 31.20 -14.95
C LEU A 425 -1.18 30.02 -15.88
N GLN A 426 -1.85 30.26 -16.99
CA GLN A 426 -1.90 29.30 -18.10
C GLN A 426 -0.84 29.66 -19.14
N ASN A 427 0.05 28.72 -19.47
CA ASN A 427 1.09 28.92 -20.48
C ASN A 427 1.27 27.63 -21.30
N ASN A 428 1.27 27.75 -22.64
CA ASN A 428 1.39 26.64 -23.58
C ASN A 428 0.49 25.43 -23.24
N GLY A 429 -0.78 25.70 -22.89
CA GLY A 429 -1.78 24.69 -22.53
C GLY A 429 -1.68 24.12 -21.11
N SER A 430 -0.55 24.31 -20.42
CA SER A 430 -0.34 23.88 -19.03
C SER A 430 -0.71 24.99 -18.03
N TRP A 431 -1.16 24.59 -16.84
CA TRP A 431 -1.35 25.50 -15.71
C TRP A 431 -0.14 25.47 -14.78
N TYR A 432 0.21 26.63 -14.25
CA TYR A 432 1.30 26.84 -13.29
C TYR A 432 0.78 27.74 -12.16
N TYR A 433 1.41 27.68 -10.99
CA TYR A 433 1.15 28.62 -9.91
C TYR A 433 2.43 29.39 -9.56
N LEU A 434 2.35 30.71 -9.59
CA LEU A 434 3.41 31.62 -9.16
C LEU A 434 3.03 32.15 -7.78
N ASN A 435 3.92 32.03 -6.80
CA ASN A 435 3.69 32.52 -5.44
C ASN A 435 3.57 34.05 -5.41
N SER A 436 3.21 34.62 -4.24
CA SER A 436 3.07 36.08 -4.07
C SER A 436 4.38 36.87 -4.31
N ASN A 437 5.53 36.21 -4.25
CA ASN A 437 6.85 36.75 -4.61
C ASN A 437 7.22 36.50 -6.09
N GLY A 438 6.30 35.99 -6.92
CA GLY A 438 6.49 35.64 -8.33
C GLY A 438 7.18 34.30 -8.60
N ALA A 439 7.70 33.62 -7.59
CA ALA A 439 8.45 32.38 -7.77
C ALA A 439 7.50 31.18 -8.00
N MET A 440 7.78 30.37 -9.00
CA MET A 440 7.00 29.20 -9.40
C MET A 440 6.93 28.15 -8.29
N ALA A 441 5.72 27.66 -7.99
CA ALA A 441 5.48 26.58 -7.05
C ALA A 441 5.70 25.19 -7.68
N THR A 442 6.13 24.25 -6.86
CA THR A 442 6.22 22.80 -7.16
C THR A 442 5.74 22.03 -5.93
N GLY A 443 5.32 20.77 -6.10
CA GLY A 443 4.74 19.95 -5.04
C GLY A 443 3.27 20.29 -4.75
N TRP A 444 2.83 20.03 -3.52
CA TRP A 444 1.44 20.26 -3.10
C TRP A 444 1.15 21.73 -2.81
N LEU A 445 0.08 22.25 -3.42
CA LEU A 445 -0.48 23.59 -3.19
C LEU A 445 -1.90 23.45 -2.63
N GLN A 446 -2.20 24.14 -1.54
CA GLN A 446 -3.58 24.36 -1.09
C GLN A 446 -4.06 25.73 -1.59
N TYR A 447 -5.17 25.76 -2.34
CA TYR A 447 -5.74 26.98 -2.90
C TYR A 447 -7.28 26.92 -2.84
N ASN A 448 -7.92 27.96 -2.29
CA ASN A 448 -9.37 28.05 -2.09
C ASN A 448 -10.01 26.77 -1.51
N GLY A 449 -9.36 26.16 -0.51
CA GLY A 449 -9.81 24.94 0.17
C GLY A 449 -9.56 23.63 -0.59
N SER A 450 -9.17 23.68 -1.86
CA SER A 450 -8.79 22.51 -2.66
C SER A 450 -7.27 22.28 -2.64
N TRP A 451 -6.86 21.03 -2.77
CA TRP A 451 -5.45 20.66 -2.98
C TRP A 451 -5.16 20.45 -4.47
N TYR A 452 -3.99 20.88 -4.90
CA TYR A 452 -3.46 20.76 -6.26
C TYR A 452 -2.02 20.23 -6.17
N TYR A 453 -1.57 19.50 -7.18
CA TYR A 453 -0.17 19.07 -7.28
C TYR A 453 0.49 19.71 -8.50
N LEU A 454 1.59 20.44 -8.28
CA LEU A 454 2.44 21.00 -9.32
C LEU A 454 3.64 20.07 -9.49
N ASN A 455 3.90 19.59 -10.70
CA ASN A 455 5.03 18.71 -10.99
C ASN A 455 6.37 19.42 -10.79
N ALA A 456 7.49 18.69 -10.89
CA ALA A 456 8.84 19.26 -10.73
C ALA A 456 9.19 20.37 -11.75
N ASN A 457 8.49 20.42 -12.89
CA ASN A 457 8.56 21.49 -13.89
C ASN A 457 7.53 22.62 -13.67
N GLY A 458 6.82 22.63 -12.54
CA GLY A 458 5.76 23.58 -12.17
C GLY A 458 4.40 23.34 -12.81
N ALA A 459 4.29 22.43 -13.79
CA ALA A 459 3.03 22.18 -14.47
C ALA A 459 2.06 21.39 -13.58
N MET A 460 0.82 21.87 -13.45
CA MET A 460 -0.24 21.26 -12.66
C MET A 460 -0.61 19.87 -13.18
N ALA A 461 -0.63 18.88 -12.28
CA ALA A 461 -1.03 17.51 -12.58
C ALA A 461 -2.56 17.36 -12.73
N THR A 462 -2.96 16.45 -13.60
CA THR A 462 -4.33 15.95 -13.75
C THR A 462 -4.29 14.43 -13.94
N GLY A 463 -5.37 13.73 -13.61
CA GLY A 463 -5.39 12.26 -13.58
C GLY A 463 -4.64 11.68 -12.38
N TRP A 464 -4.16 10.45 -12.51
CA TRP A 464 -3.43 9.74 -11.46
C TRP A 464 -2.00 10.26 -11.29
N ALA A 465 -1.62 10.63 -10.08
CA ALA A 465 -0.25 11.00 -9.70
C ALA A 465 0.23 10.16 -8.51
N LYS A 466 1.46 9.62 -8.58
CA LYS A 466 2.11 8.94 -7.46
C LYS A 466 3.06 9.92 -6.76
N VAL A 467 2.79 10.24 -5.50
CA VAL A 467 3.54 11.21 -4.70
C VAL A 467 3.91 10.55 -3.38
N ASN A 468 5.20 10.56 -3.02
CA ASN A 468 5.73 9.96 -1.79
C ASN A 468 5.21 8.53 -1.54
N GLY A 469 5.26 7.69 -2.57
CA GLY A 469 4.79 6.30 -2.55
C GLY A 469 3.27 6.12 -2.74
N SER A 470 2.45 7.08 -2.32
CA SER A 470 0.98 7.02 -2.39
C SER A 470 0.43 7.48 -3.74
N TRP A 471 -0.68 6.88 -4.18
CA TRP A 471 -1.44 7.34 -5.36
C TRP A 471 -2.50 8.36 -4.98
N TYR A 472 -2.67 9.38 -5.80
CA TYR A 472 -3.67 10.43 -5.71
C TYR A 472 -4.34 10.62 -7.08
N TYR A 473 -5.58 11.09 -7.10
CA TYR A 473 -6.24 11.50 -8.34
C TYR A 473 -6.52 13.00 -8.33
N LEU A 474 -6.00 13.71 -9.32
CA LEU A 474 -6.28 15.12 -9.56
C LEU A 474 -7.34 15.20 -10.67
N ASN A 475 -8.44 15.91 -10.41
CA ASN A 475 -9.51 16.07 -11.40
C ASN A 475 -9.04 16.88 -12.64
N ALA A 476 -9.87 16.97 -13.68
CA ALA A 476 -9.52 17.72 -14.90
C ALA A 476 -9.22 19.22 -14.67
N ASN A 477 -9.70 19.78 -13.56
CA ASN A 477 -9.39 21.15 -13.10
C ASN A 477 -8.18 21.21 -12.12
N GLY A 478 -7.45 20.11 -11.93
CA GLY A 478 -6.31 19.97 -11.02
C GLY A 478 -6.65 19.73 -9.55
N ALA A 479 -7.92 19.85 -9.14
CA ALA A 479 -8.31 19.67 -7.74
C ALA A 479 -8.29 18.19 -7.34
N MET A 480 -7.60 17.87 -6.25
CA MET A 480 -7.47 16.52 -5.69
C MET A 480 -8.82 15.93 -5.29
N ALA A 481 -9.10 14.70 -5.73
CA ALA A 481 -10.30 13.95 -5.39
C ALA A 481 -10.19 13.28 -4.00
N THR A 482 -11.33 13.13 -3.34
CA THR A 482 -11.53 12.33 -2.12
C THR A 482 -12.84 11.54 -2.24
N GLY A 483 -12.99 10.45 -1.50
CA GLY A 483 -14.15 9.55 -1.58
C GLY A 483 -14.09 8.59 -2.76
N TRP A 484 -15.25 8.16 -3.24
CA TRP A 484 -15.37 7.21 -4.35
C TRP A 484 -15.11 7.87 -5.71
N LEU A 485 -14.20 7.28 -6.48
CA LEU A 485 -13.88 7.65 -7.87
C LEU A 485 -14.20 6.47 -8.79
N GLN A 486 -14.94 6.70 -9.87
CA GLN A 486 -15.02 5.76 -10.98
C GLN A 486 -14.01 6.16 -12.06
N TYR A 487 -13.11 5.26 -12.43
CA TYR A 487 -12.08 5.49 -13.45
C TYR A 487 -11.90 4.23 -14.30
N ASN A 488 -11.96 4.39 -15.64
CA ASN A 488 -11.83 3.31 -16.62
C ASN A 488 -12.66 2.05 -16.28
N GLY A 489 -13.93 2.23 -15.96
CA GLY A 489 -14.87 1.16 -15.57
C GLY A 489 -14.72 0.61 -14.15
N SER A 490 -13.58 0.85 -13.48
CA SER A 490 -13.33 0.40 -12.11
C SER A 490 -13.68 1.47 -11.07
N TRP A 491 -14.01 1.05 -9.84
CA TRP A 491 -14.16 1.94 -8.70
C TRP A 491 -12.90 1.94 -7.84
N TYR A 492 -12.55 3.11 -7.31
CA TYR A 492 -11.43 3.36 -6.41
C TYR A 492 -11.93 4.19 -5.23
N TYR A 493 -11.31 4.05 -4.06
CA TYR A 493 -11.58 4.90 -2.91
C TYR A 493 -10.36 5.74 -2.58
N LEU A 494 -10.50 7.07 -2.57
CA LEU A 494 -9.50 8.02 -2.11
C LEU A 494 -9.87 8.41 -0.66
N ASN A 495 -8.93 8.28 0.26
CA ASN A 495 -9.14 8.65 1.66
C ASN A 495 -9.34 10.17 1.82
N ALA A 496 -9.68 10.62 3.03
CA ALA A 496 -9.90 12.04 3.32
C ALA A 496 -8.66 12.94 3.06
N ASN A 497 -7.45 12.35 3.05
CA ASN A 497 -6.20 13.01 2.66
C ASN A 497 -5.86 12.88 1.16
N GLY A 498 -6.77 12.34 0.35
CA GLY A 498 -6.61 12.09 -1.09
C GLY A 498 -5.83 10.83 -1.48
N ALA A 499 -5.19 10.15 -0.53
CA ALA A 499 -4.41 8.95 -0.83
C ALA A 499 -5.34 7.76 -1.12
N MET A 500 -5.08 7.04 -2.22
CA MET A 500 -5.82 5.86 -2.65
C MET A 500 -5.74 4.73 -1.62
N ALA A 501 -6.89 4.17 -1.26
CA ALA A 501 -6.99 3.02 -0.36
C ALA A 501 -6.70 1.69 -1.07
N THR A 502 -6.10 0.77 -0.33
CA THR A 502 -5.91 -0.65 -0.67
C THR A 502 -6.27 -1.51 0.54
N GLY A 503 -6.59 -2.79 0.33
CA GLY A 503 -7.07 -3.68 1.38
C GLY A 503 -8.51 -3.38 1.83
N TRP A 504 -8.84 -3.74 3.07
CA TRP A 504 -10.16 -3.54 3.65
C TRP A 504 -10.41 -2.08 4.06
N ALA A 505 -11.45 -1.45 3.50
CA ALA A 505 -11.90 -0.11 3.87
C ALA A 505 -13.35 -0.14 4.37
N LYS A 506 -13.63 0.58 5.48
CA LYS A 506 -14.99 0.73 6.00
C LYS A 506 -15.54 2.10 5.62
N VAL A 507 -16.54 2.14 4.74
CA VAL A 507 -17.13 3.38 4.20
C VAL A 507 -18.62 3.38 4.48
N ASN A 508 -19.12 4.44 5.12
CA ASN A 508 -20.55 4.62 5.46
C ASN A 508 -21.18 3.41 6.19
N GLY A 509 -20.42 2.74 7.05
CA GLY A 509 -20.85 1.57 7.82
C GLY A 509 -20.56 0.22 7.16
N SER A 510 -20.54 0.16 5.83
CA SER A 510 -20.24 -1.04 5.04
C SER A 510 -18.74 -1.28 4.89
N TRP A 511 -18.33 -2.55 4.78
CA TRP A 511 -16.98 -2.94 4.42
C TRP A 511 -16.85 -3.14 2.90
N TYR A 512 -15.70 -2.75 2.36
CA TYR A 512 -15.29 -2.91 0.96
C TYR A 512 -13.86 -3.43 0.94
N TYR A 513 -13.48 -4.12 -0.13
CA TYR A 513 -12.09 -4.50 -0.38
C TYR A 513 -11.58 -3.82 -1.65
N LEU A 514 -10.46 -3.10 -1.54
CA LEU A 514 -9.74 -2.50 -2.65
C LEU A 514 -8.51 -3.38 -2.92
N ASN A 515 -8.30 -3.80 -4.16
CA ASN A 515 -7.15 -4.62 -4.53
C ASN A 515 -5.83 -3.84 -4.40
N ALA A 516 -4.68 -4.51 -4.59
CA ALA A 516 -3.36 -3.86 -4.48
C ALA A 516 -3.15 -2.69 -5.47
N ASN A 517 -3.88 -2.69 -6.59
CA ASN A 517 -3.93 -1.60 -7.58
C ASN A 517 -5.00 -0.52 -7.27
N GLY A 518 -5.67 -0.61 -6.12
CA GLY A 518 -6.76 0.28 -5.68
C GLY A 518 -8.14 -0.02 -6.24
N ALA A 519 -8.28 -0.93 -7.21
CA ALA A 519 -9.57 -1.24 -7.83
C ALA A 519 -10.45 -2.08 -6.87
N MET A 520 -11.68 -1.65 -6.65
CA MET A 520 -12.66 -2.30 -5.78
C MET A 520 -13.02 -3.71 -6.25
N ALA A 521 -12.93 -4.69 -5.34
CA ALA A 521 -13.31 -6.07 -5.61
C ALA A 521 -14.84 -6.28 -5.53
N THR A 522 -15.34 -7.23 -6.31
CA THR A 522 -16.70 -7.76 -6.27
C THR A 522 -16.66 -9.29 -6.45
N GLY A 523 -17.70 -10.00 -6.03
CA GLY A 523 -17.73 -11.46 -6.03
C GLY A 523 -17.00 -12.08 -4.85
N TRP A 524 -16.48 -13.29 -5.04
CA TRP A 524 -15.74 -14.03 -4.00
C TRP A 524 -14.30 -13.51 -3.83
N LEU A 525 -13.90 -13.28 -2.59
CA LEU A 525 -12.55 -12.92 -2.18
C LEU A 525 -12.06 -13.94 -1.14
N GLN A 526 -10.88 -14.52 -1.36
CA GLN A 526 -10.15 -15.22 -0.31
C GLN A 526 -9.18 -14.24 0.36
N TYR A 527 -9.22 -14.14 1.69
CA TYR A 527 -8.35 -13.25 2.46
C TYR A 527 -8.00 -13.91 3.80
N ASN A 528 -6.69 -14.01 4.08
CA ASN A 528 -6.16 -14.60 5.33
C ASN A 528 -6.80 -15.96 5.69
N GLY A 529 -6.88 -16.87 4.71
CA GLY A 529 -7.46 -18.22 4.85
C GLY A 529 -8.99 -18.29 4.91
N SER A 530 -9.71 -17.16 4.96
CA SER A 530 -11.17 -17.10 4.97
C SER A 530 -11.74 -16.62 3.63
N TRP A 531 -12.92 -17.12 3.25
CA TRP A 531 -13.67 -16.62 2.10
C TRP A 531 -14.66 -15.53 2.52
N TYR A 532 -14.82 -14.52 1.67
CA TYR A 532 -15.73 -13.39 1.83
C TYR A 532 -16.49 -13.18 0.51
N TYR A 533 -17.71 -12.68 0.57
CA TYR A 533 -18.46 -12.28 -0.62
C TYR A 533 -18.69 -10.76 -0.64
N LEU A 534 -18.22 -10.10 -1.69
CA LEU A 534 -18.46 -8.69 -1.97
C LEU A 534 -19.60 -8.61 -2.99
N ASN A 535 -20.65 -7.85 -2.68
CA ASN A 535 -21.78 -7.67 -3.59
C ASN A 535 -21.36 -6.91 -4.87
N ALA A 536 -22.25 -6.84 -5.87
CA ALA A 536 -21.98 -6.13 -7.13
C ALA A 536 -21.69 -4.62 -6.96
N ASN A 537 -22.07 -4.03 -5.82
CA ASN A 537 -21.73 -2.66 -5.42
C ASN A 537 -20.46 -2.58 -4.52
N GLY A 538 -19.71 -3.67 -4.39
CA GLY A 538 -18.50 -3.79 -3.57
C GLY A 538 -18.72 -4.00 -2.07
N ALA A 539 -19.95 -3.84 -1.57
CA ALA A 539 -20.22 -3.98 -0.13
C ALA A 539 -20.19 -5.45 0.30
N MET A 540 -19.42 -5.76 1.33
CA MET A 540 -19.29 -7.10 1.92
C MET A 540 -20.64 -7.61 2.44
N ALA A 541 -20.99 -8.86 2.09
CA ALA A 541 -22.19 -9.54 2.54
C ALA A 541 -22.02 -10.14 3.95
N THR A 542 -23.14 -10.23 4.67
CA THR A 542 -23.31 -10.97 5.93
C THR A 542 -24.68 -11.65 5.92
N GLY A 543 -24.84 -12.74 6.68
CA GLY A 543 -26.01 -13.62 6.62
C GLY A 543 -26.07 -14.46 5.34
N TRP A 544 -27.27 -14.81 4.92
CA TRP A 544 -27.52 -15.63 3.73
C TRP A 544 -27.28 -14.87 2.42
N ALA A 545 -26.39 -15.39 1.57
CA ALA A 545 -26.19 -14.92 0.20
C ALA A 545 -26.46 -16.05 -0.81
N LYS A 546 -27.17 -15.73 -1.91
CA LYS A 546 -27.40 -16.67 -3.02
C LYS A 546 -26.49 -16.31 -4.19
N VAL A 547 -25.56 -17.20 -4.52
CA VAL A 547 -24.55 -16.99 -5.57
C VAL A 547 -24.58 -18.16 -6.53
N ASN A 548 -24.73 -17.89 -7.84
CA ASN A 548 -24.77 -18.89 -8.91
C ASN A 548 -25.74 -20.07 -8.64
N GLY A 549 -26.91 -19.76 -8.06
CA GLY A 549 -27.96 -20.73 -7.74
C GLY A 549 -27.86 -21.36 -6.33
N SER A 550 -26.65 -21.47 -5.78
CA SER A 550 -26.39 -22.01 -4.44
C SER A 550 -26.56 -20.96 -3.34
N TRP A 551 -26.93 -21.39 -2.13
CA TRP A 551 -26.93 -20.54 -0.93
C TRP A 551 -25.63 -20.73 -0.14
N TYR A 552 -25.18 -19.66 0.51
CA TYR A 552 -24.00 -19.59 1.36
C TYR A 552 -24.33 -18.76 2.60
N TYR A 553 -23.71 -19.06 3.75
CA TYR A 553 -23.83 -18.24 4.96
C TYR A 553 -22.52 -17.49 5.23
N LEU A 554 -22.58 -16.17 5.28
CA LEU A 554 -21.47 -15.31 5.69
C LEU A 554 -21.69 -14.90 7.15
N ASN A 555 -20.72 -15.15 8.02
CA ASN A 555 -20.81 -14.77 9.43
C ASN A 555 -20.89 -13.24 9.61
N ALA A 556 -21.17 -12.77 10.83
CA ALA A 556 -21.27 -11.33 11.12
C ALA A 556 -19.98 -10.52 10.84
N ASN A 557 -18.82 -11.18 10.73
CA ASN A 557 -17.55 -10.60 10.30
C ASN A 557 -17.28 -10.73 8.78
N GLY A 558 -18.23 -11.25 8.00
CA GLY A 558 -18.14 -11.48 6.56
C GLY A 558 -17.53 -12.83 6.14
N ALA A 559 -16.91 -13.57 7.06
CA ALA A 559 -16.25 -14.84 6.74
C ALA A 559 -17.28 -15.95 6.47
N MET A 560 -17.14 -16.66 5.36
CA MET A 560 -18.01 -17.76 4.95
C MET A 560 -17.96 -18.92 5.96
N ALA A 561 -19.14 -19.42 6.35
CA ALA A 561 -19.28 -20.60 7.20
C ALA A 561 -19.19 -21.91 6.39
N THR A 562 -18.70 -22.96 7.04
CA THR A 562 -18.72 -24.35 6.56
C THR A 562 -19.17 -25.26 7.71
N GLY A 563 -19.72 -26.44 7.40
CA GLY A 563 -20.30 -27.34 8.39
C GLY A 563 -21.66 -26.87 8.91
N TRP A 564 -21.94 -27.13 10.19
CA TRP A 564 -23.23 -26.81 10.81
C TRP A 564 -23.36 -25.31 11.16
N VAL A 565 -24.46 -24.69 10.73
CA VAL A 565 -24.87 -23.33 11.12
C VAL A 565 -26.27 -23.39 11.72
N LYS A 566 -26.49 -22.70 12.85
CA LYS A 566 -27.83 -22.43 13.38
C LYS A 566 -28.18 -20.97 13.10
N ASP A 567 -29.32 -20.75 12.45
CA ASP A 567 -29.86 -19.42 12.15
C ASP A 567 -31.28 -19.36 12.71
N GLY A 568 -31.49 -18.50 13.72
CA GLY A 568 -32.65 -18.58 14.60
C GLY A 568 -32.74 -19.92 15.32
N ASP A 569 -33.84 -20.64 15.12
CA ASP A 569 -34.04 -22.01 15.63
C ASP A 569 -33.78 -23.13 14.63
N THR A 570 -33.44 -22.79 13.39
CA THR A 570 -33.23 -23.75 12.31
C THR A 570 -31.73 -24.07 12.18
N TRP A 571 -31.41 -25.36 12.05
CA TRP A 571 -30.08 -25.82 11.67
C TRP A 571 -29.98 -26.03 10.15
N TYR A 572 -28.80 -25.72 9.61
CA TYR A 572 -28.42 -25.84 8.20
C TYR A 572 -27.04 -26.48 8.12
N TYR A 573 -26.73 -27.11 6.97
CA TYR A 573 -25.40 -27.65 6.70
C TYR A 573 -24.80 -27.06 5.43
N LEU A 574 -23.64 -26.44 5.58
CA LEU A 574 -22.82 -25.89 4.52
C LEU A 574 -21.69 -26.88 4.22
N GLU A 575 -21.43 -27.16 2.94
CA GLU A 575 -20.35 -28.04 2.51
C GLU A 575 -18.96 -27.38 2.72
N ALA A 576 -17.88 -28.10 2.44
CA ALA A 576 -16.52 -27.54 2.50
C ALA A 576 -16.31 -26.37 1.50
N SER A 577 -17.11 -26.33 0.44
CA SER A 577 -17.22 -25.21 -0.52
C SER A 577 -18.05 -24.02 0.00
N GLY A 578 -18.64 -24.13 1.20
CA GLY A 578 -19.62 -23.19 1.76
C GLY A 578 -21.03 -23.28 1.18
N ALA A 579 -21.26 -24.13 0.17
CA ALA A 579 -22.58 -24.30 -0.44
C ALA A 579 -23.55 -25.03 0.50
N MET A 580 -24.75 -24.49 0.67
CA MET A 580 -25.79 -25.08 1.52
C MET A 580 -26.42 -26.32 0.89
N LYS A 581 -26.45 -27.43 1.64
CA LYS A 581 -27.22 -28.62 1.25
C LYS A 581 -28.72 -28.34 1.30
N ALA A 582 -29.47 -28.88 0.34
CA ALA A 582 -30.93 -28.82 0.28
C ALA A 582 -31.50 -30.09 -0.39
N SER A 583 -32.75 -30.43 -0.04
CA SER A 583 -33.52 -31.58 -0.57
C SER A 583 -32.74 -32.90 -0.62
N GLN A 584 -31.98 -33.23 0.43
CA GLN A 584 -31.09 -34.39 0.41
C GLN A 584 -30.81 -34.99 1.80
N TRP A 585 -30.61 -36.31 1.78
CA TRP A 585 -29.92 -37.04 2.84
C TRP A 585 -28.40 -36.86 2.70
N PHE A 586 -27.71 -36.67 3.81
CA PHE A 586 -26.24 -36.59 3.86
C PHE A 586 -25.71 -37.15 5.18
N LYS A 587 -24.41 -37.43 5.22
CA LYS A 587 -23.75 -38.14 6.32
C LYS A 587 -22.64 -37.28 6.95
N VAL A 588 -22.63 -37.17 8.28
CA VAL A 588 -21.63 -36.42 9.07
C VAL A 588 -21.26 -37.26 10.30
N SER A 589 -19.96 -37.49 10.54
CA SER A 589 -19.46 -38.29 11.68
C SER A 589 -20.23 -39.59 11.92
N ASP A 590 -20.31 -40.39 10.86
CA ASP A 590 -21.08 -41.63 10.72
C ASP A 590 -22.61 -41.60 10.86
N LYS A 591 -23.21 -40.45 11.19
CA LYS A 591 -24.66 -40.27 11.32
C LYS A 591 -25.29 -39.68 10.05
N TRP A 592 -26.52 -40.09 9.74
CA TRP A 592 -27.31 -39.56 8.63
C TRP A 592 -28.26 -38.45 9.09
N TYR A 593 -28.39 -37.43 8.25
CA TYR A 593 -29.23 -36.24 8.46
C TYR A 593 -29.97 -35.90 7.16
N TYR A 594 -31.13 -35.26 7.26
CA TYR A 594 -31.89 -34.75 6.09
C TYR A 594 -32.15 -33.25 6.18
N VAL A 595 -31.92 -32.53 5.08
CA VAL A 595 -32.30 -31.12 4.92
C VAL A 595 -33.33 -30.97 3.81
N ASN A 596 -34.37 -30.18 4.07
CA ASN A 596 -35.45 -29.94 3.13
C ASN A 596 -35.05 -28.97 1.98
N GLY A 597 -36.00 -28.61 1.11
CA GLY A 597 -35.74 -27.71 -0.02
C GLY A 597 -35.38 -26.25 0.31
N LEU A 598 -35.47 -25.87 1.59
CA LEU A 598 -34.98 -24.59 2.12
C LEU A 598 -33.63 -24.75 2.88
N GLY A 599 -33.04 -25.94 2.88
CA GLY A 599 -31.83 -26.28 3.63
C GLY A 599 -32.02 -26.52 5.12
N ALA A 600 -33.25 -26.44 5.62
CA ALA A 600 -33.57 -26.63 7.02
C ALA A 600 -33.51 -28.11 7.42
N LEU A 601 -32.79 -28.41 8.51
CA LEU A 601 -32.67 -29.74 9.10
C LEU A 601 -34.02 -30.26 9.58
N ALA A 602 -34.38 -31.47 9.17
CA ALA A 602 -35.53 -32.18 9.71
C ALA A 602 -35.18 -32.74 11.10
N VAL A 603 -36.01 -32.43 12.11
CA VAL A 603 -35.87 -32.91 13.51
C VAL A 603 -37.21 -33.44 14.03
N ASN A 604 -37.18 -34.44 14.92
CA ASN A 604 -38.36 -35.04 15.57
C ASN A 604 -39.51 -35.41 14.60
N THR A 605 -39.17 -35.95 13.42
CA THR A 605 -40.13 -36.17 12.33
C THR A 605 -39.80 -37.45 11.54
N THR A 606 -40.55 -37.73 10.47
CA THR A 606 -40.30 -38.84 9.54
C THR A 606 -40.12 -38.28 8.13
N VAL A 607 -39.06 -38.70 7.44
CA VAL A 607 -38.71 -38.32 6.07
C VAL A 607 -38.50 -39.60 5.26
N ASP A 608 -39.18 -39.73 4.12
CA ASP A 608 -39.11 -40.91 3.23
C ASP A 608 -39.35 -42.28 3.91
N GLY A 609 -40.02 -42.27 5.07
CA GLY A 609 -40.24 -43.45 5.92
C GLY A 609 -39.24 -43.63 7.08
N TYR A 610 -38.12 -42.92 7.07
CA TYR A 610 -37.08 -42.94 8.10
C TYR A 610 -37.35 -41.90 9.19
N LYS A 611 -37.17 -42.27 10.46
CA LYS A 611 -37.36 -41.33 11.59
C LYS A 611 -36.10 -40.56 11.88
N VAL A 612 -36.24 -39.26 12.20
CA VAL A 612 -35.13 -38.42 12.67
C VAL A 612 -35.41 -37.89 14.07
N ASN A 613 -34.39 -37.94 14.94
CA ASN A 613 -34.50 -37.56 16.34
C ASN A 613 -34.41 -36.03 16.56
N ALA A 614 -34.29 -35.58 17.80
CA ALA A 614 -34.21 -34.16 18.15
C ALA A 614 -32.95 -33.44 17.63
N ASN A 615 -31.88 -34.19 17.33
CA ASN A 615 -30.66 -33.71 16.70
C ASN A 615 -30.72 -33.79 15.16
N GLY A 616 -31.82 -34.29 14.60
CA GLY A 616 -32.00 -34.56 13.17
C GLY A 616 -31.28 -35.82 12.66
N GLU A 617 -30.83 -36.68 13.58
CA GLU A 617 -30.12 -37.92 13.26
C GLU A 617 -31.12 -39.03 12.94
N TRP A 618 -30.89 -39.80 11.88
CA TRP A 618 -31.67 -41.00 11.56
C TRP A 618 -31.55 -42.05 12.69
N VAL A 619 -32.71 -42.59 13.11
CA VAL A 619 -32.90 -43.67 14.10
C VAL A 619 -33.79 -44.80 13.59
#